data_AF-A0A839RKM2-F1
#
_entry.id   AF-A0A839RKM2-F1
#
_cell.length_a   1.000
_cell.length_b   1.000
_cell.length_c   1.000
_cell.angle_alpha   90.00
_cell.angle_beta   90.00
_cell.angle_gamma   90.00
#
_symmetry.space_group_name_H-M   'P 1'
#
loop_
_entity.id
_entity.type
_entity.pdbx_description
1 polymer ?
#
loop_
_entity_poly.entity_id
_entity_poly.type
_entity_poly.pdbx_seq_one_letter_code
_entity_poly.pdbx_strand_id
1 'polypeptide(L)'
;MKRLIVLMVGLLATGCATTPPASDPDDTAPTSPPAAAETSAAAAPTFDCSAPSSEIESLVCTDTDMADLDSRLNSEYEQVLNTPGADKEALEASQIDWHSQREECTQEADPKGCVQQAYLTRLVELHIADPATAAPTEARYNCPDGEELTARYYNDGDPQAGVFTWEGNEVILFIEMSGSGARYGRDGVSFWEHQGEATFDYYGDSVVCEVA
;
A
#
# COMPACT_ATOMS: atom_id res chain seq x y z
N MET A 1 -5.93 -29.58 -52.15
CA MET A 1 -6.41 -29.19 -53.50
C MET A 1 -6.70 -27.70 -53.48
N LYS A 2 -6.00 -26.95 -54.35
CA LYS A 2 -6.02 -25.49 -54.50
C LYS A 2 -7.05 -25.14 -55.58
N ARG A 3 -7.84 -24.06 -55.44
CA ARG A 3 -8.34 -23.28 -56.59
C ARG A 3 -8.45 -21.78 -56.23
N LEU A 4 -7.54 -21.01 -56.82
CA LEU A 4 -7.63 -19.56 -57.06
C LEU A 4 -8.70 -19.26 -58.10
N ILE A 5 -9.36 -18.10 -58.01
CA ILE A 5 -9.86 -17.35 -59.17
C ILE A 5 -9.60 -15.85 -58.92
N VAL A 6 -9.03 -15.19 -59.92
CA VAL A 6 -8.67 -13.76 -60.02
C VAL A 6 -9.22 -13.21 -61.35
N LEU A 7 -9.29 -11.88 -61.47
CA LEU A 7 -9.56 -10.99 -62.65
C LEU A 7 -11.05 -10.62 -62.87
N MET A 8 -11.44 -9.39 -63.24
CA MET A 8 -10.73 -8.17 -63.65
C MET A 8 -11.66 -6.92 -63.61
N VAL A 9 -11.05 -5.77 -63.29
CA VAL A 9 -11.22 -4.36 -63.72
C VAL A 9 -12.38 -3.95 -64.66
N GLY A 10 -13.01 -2.81 -64.34
CA GLY A 10 -13.70 -1.92 -65.28
C GLY A 10 -13.92 -0.51 -64.72
N LEU A 11 -13.19 0.47 -65.25
CA LEU A 11 -13.11 1.90 -64.88
C LEU A 11 -14.03 2.73 -65.79
N LEU A 12 -14.78 3.72 -65.29
CA LEU A 12 -15.22 4.91 -66.04
C LEU A 12 -15.55 6.07 -65.07
N ALA A 13 -15.05 7.25 -65.43
CA ALA A 13 -15.01 8.47 -64.61
C ALA A 13 -16.11 9.47 -65.00
N THR A 14 -16.56 10.27 -64.02
CA THR A 14 -17.11 11.62 -64.23
C THR A 14 -16.85 12.45 -62.98
N GLY A 15 -16.08 13.53 -63.11
CA GLY A 15 -15.84 14.51 -62.05
C GLY A 15 -16.74 15.73 -62.17
N CYS A 16 -16.75 16.57 -61.13
CA CYS A 16 -16.88 18.03 -61.21
C CYS A 16 -16.34 18.68 -59.92
N ALA A 17 -15.38 19.58 -60.14
CA ALA A 17 -15.04 20.81 -59.41
C ALA A 17 -15.03 20.84 -57.86
N THR A 18 -13.83 20.98 -57.29
CA THR A 18 -13.58 21.58 -55.96
C THR A 18 -13.09 23.02 -56.12
N THR A 19 -13.84 23.95 -55.54
CA THR A 19 -13.40 25.32 -55.26
C THR A 19 -12.49 25.30 -54.01
N PRO A 20 -11.33 25.97 -53.98
CA PRO A 20 -10.54 26.10 -52.75
C PRO A 20 -11.07 27.27 -51.91
N PRO A 21 -11.24 27.13 -50.58
CA PRO A 21 -11.33 28.29 -49.71
C PRO A 21 -9.93 28.80 -49.36
N ALA A 22 -9.87 30.13 -49.21
CA ALA A 22 -8.71 30.93 -48.90
C ALA A 22 -8.08 30.58 -47.54
N SER A 23 -6.77 30.78 -47.44
CA SER A 23 -5.99 30.69 -46.20
C SER A 23 -6.18 31.97 -45.38
N ASP A 24 -6.71 31.83 -44.16
CA ASP A 24 -6.61 32.87 -43.14
C ASP A 24 -5.19 32.87 -42.53
N PRO A 25 -4.53 34.03 -42.38
CA PRO A 25 -3.33 34.16 -41.57
C PRO A 25 -3.73 34.78 -40.22
N ASP A 26 -3.81 33.98 -39.15
CA ASP A 26 -3.56 34.40 -37.76
C ASP A 26 -3.82 33.21 -36.83
N ASP A 27 -2.80 32.37 -36.68
CA ASP A 27 -2.79 31.25 -35.74
C ASP A 27 -1.66 31.48 -34.72
N THR A 28 -1.75 32.58 -33.97
CA THR A 28 -0.94 32.78 -32.75
C THR A 28 -1.57 32.01 -31.60
N ALA A 29 -1.31 30.70 -31.56
CA ALA A 29 -1.53 29.89 -30.38
C ALA A 29 -0.61 30.37 -29.24
N PRO A 30 -1.11 30.57 -28.00
CA PRO A 30 -0.25 30.85 -26.87
C PRO A 30 0.62 29.62 -26.59
N THR A 31 1.93 29.79 -26.72
CA THR A 31 2.92 28.78 -26.35
C THR A 31 2.94 28.67 -24.82
N SER A 32 2.19 27.73 -24.27
CA SER A 32 2.36 27.31 -22.87
C SER A 32 3.79 26.76 -22.71
N PRO A 33 4.59 27.26 -21.75
CA PRO A 33 5.85 26.63 -21.40
C PRO A 33 5.60 25.16 -21.01
N PRO A 34 6.54 24.24 -21.29
CA PRO A 34 6.44 22.88 -20.77
C PRO A 34 6.35 22.97 -19.25
N ALA A 35 5.33 22.32 -18.67
CA ALA A 35 5.25 22.09 -17.24
C ALA A 35 6.58 21.47 -16.81
N ALA A 36 7.31 22.16 -15.94
CA ALA A 36 8.47 21.60 -15.30
C ALA A 36 7.99 20.32 -14.60
N ALA A 37 8.51 19.17 -15.04
CA ALA A 37 8.40 17.96 -14.26
C ALA A 37 9.10 18.27 -12.93
N GLU A 38 8.33 18.42 -11.86
CA GLU A 38 8.88 18.36 -10.52
C GLU A 38 9.50 16.97 -10.41
N THR A 39 10.83 16.90 -10.54
CA THR A 39 11.57 15.75 -10.06
C THR A 39 11.35 15.74 -8.57
N SER A 40 10.32 15.02 -8.11
CA SER A 40 10.23 14.63 -6.72
C SER A 40 11.58 14.00 -6.41
N ALA A 41 12.40 14.67 -5.60
CA ALA A 41 13.61 14.06 -5.11
C ALA A 41 13.16 12.74 -4.46
N ALA A 42 13.73 11.62 -4.89
CA ALA A 42 13.49 10.36 -4.24
C ALA A 42 13.77 10.56 -2.74
N ALA A 43 12.84 10.12 -1.90
CA ALA A 43 12.98 10.21 -0.46
C ALA A 43 14.36 9.64 -0.07
N ALA A 44 15.15 10.43 0.65
CA ALA A 44 16.45 10.00 1.11
C ALA A 44 16.28 9.26 2.43
N PRO A 45 17.03 8.17 2.67
CA PRO A 45 17.06 7.54 3.98
C PRO A 45 17.43 8.53 5.09
N THR A 46 16.94 8.26 6.29
CA THR A 46 17.07 9.11 7.48
C THR A 46 18.46 9.06 8.12
N PHE A 47 19.38 8.26 7.55
CA PHE A 47 20.74 8.04 7.98
C PHE A 47 21.76 8.14 6.82
N ASP A 48 23.06 8.18 7.16
CA ASP A 48 24.14 8.39 6.20
C ASP A 48 24.46 7.12 5.38
N CYS A 49 23.95 7.08 4.15
CA CYS A 49 24.21 5.99 3.22
C CYS A 49 25.66 5.85 2.74
N SER A 50 26.56 6.79 3.07
CA SER A 50 27.98 6.62 2.81
C SER A 50 28.65 5.66 3.79
N ALA A 51 28.02 5.39 4.94
CA ALA A 51 28.52 4.51 5.99
C ALA A 51 27.37 3.82 6.76
N PRO A 52 26.59 2.93 6.11
CA PRO A 52 25.53 2.19 6.79
C PRO A 52 26.09 1.33 7.92
N SER A 53 25.39 1.31 9.05
CA SER A 53 25.78 0.63 10.28
C SER A 53 25.24 -0.80 10.40
N SER A 54 24.25 -1.17 9.56
CA SER A 54 23.69 -2.52 9.49
C SER A 54 23.45 -3.01 8.05
N GLU A 55 23.17 -4.31 7.91
CA GLU A 55 22.77 -4.91 6.63
C GLU A 55 21.43 -4.35 6.14
N ILE A 56 20.52 -4.03 7.05
CA ILE A 56 19.23 -3.41 6.72
C ILE A 56 19.41 -1.97 6.28
N GLU A 57 20.27 -1.19 6.94
CA GLU A 57 20.59 0.16 6.47
C GLU A 57 21.21 0.12 5.07
N SER A 58 22.05 -0.88 4.79
CA SER A 58 22.59 -1.10 3.44
C SER A 58 21.50 -1.42 2.42
N LEU A 59 20.52 -2.25 2.78
CA LEU A 59 19.34 -2.53 1.96
C LEU A 59 18.54 -1.26 1.69
N VAL A 60 18.20 -0.49 2.73
CA VAL A 60 17.45 0.76 2.62
C VAL A 60 18.18 1.79 1.74
N CYS A 61 19.51 1.89 1.83
CA CYS A 61 20.30 2.78 1.00
C CYS A 61 20.37 2.41 -0.48
N THR A 62 20.13 1.14 -0.81
CA THR A 62 20.27 0.63 -2.19
C THR A 62 18.94 0.35 -2.87
N ASP A 63 17.84 0.40 -2.11
CA ASP A 63 16.48 0.13 -2.58
C ASP A 63 15.58 1.33 -2.38
N THR A 64 15.07 1.90 -3.48
CA THR A 64 14.28 3.15 -3.44
C THR A 64 12.96 3.00 -2.68
N ASP A 65 12.32 1.82 -2.74
CA ASP A 65 11.06 1.59 -2.03
C ASP A 65 11.32 1.50 -0.51
N MET A 66 12.44 0.93 -0.11
CA MET A 66 12.84 0.88 1.30
C MET A 66 13.25 2.26 1.83
N ALA A 67 13.93 3.08 1.01
CA ALA A 67 14.24 4.47 1.33
C ALA A 67 12.98 5.33 1.53
N ASP A 68 11.96 5.13 0.69
CA ASP A 68 10.67 5.80 0.83
C ASP A 68 9.96 5.43 2.13
N LEU A 69 9.89 4.13 2.44
CA LEU A 69 9.30 3.66 3.70
C LEU A 69 10.03 4.20 4.93
N ASP A 70 11.38 4.27 4.90
CA ASP A 70 12.18 4.84 5.97
C ASP A 70 11.87 6.33 6.20
N SER A 71 11.86 7.12 5.13
CA SER A 71 11.54 8.54 5.21
C SER A 71 10.10 8.79 5.67
N ARG A 72 9.15 7.99 5.19
CA ARG A 72 7.73 8.09 5.60
C ARG A 72 7.57 7.79 7.08
N LEU A 73 8.15 6.69 7.55
CA LEU A 73 8.08 6.28 8.94
C LEU A 73 8.66 7.35 9.86
N ASN A 74 9.82 7.92 9.52
CA ASN A 74 10.39 9.01 10.31
C ASN A 74 9.48 10.24 10.35
N SER A 75 8.90 10.62 9.20
CA SER A 75 7.95 11.74 9.15
C SER A 75 6.72 11.51 10.02
N GLU A 76 6.15 10.31 10.00
CA GLU A 76 5.00 9.95 10.84
C GLU A 76 5.38 9.88 12.32
N TYR A 77 6.52 9.28 12.65
CA TYR A 77 7.03 9.23 14.02
C TYR A 77 7.22 10.64 14.61
N GLU A 78 7.84 11.55 13.86
CA GLU A 78 7.99 12.95 14.27
C GLU A 78 6.64 13.66 14.42
N GLN A 79 5.67 13.38 13.54
CA GLN A 79 4.32 13.93 13.65
C GLN A 79 3.67 13.48 14.96
N VAL A 80 3.63 12.16 15.22
CA VAL A 80 3.00 11.56 16.38
C VAL A 80 3.64 12.05 17.68
N LEU A 81 4.98 12.14 17.73
CA LEU A 81 5.70 12.71 18.88
C LEU A 81 5.30 14.16 19.20
N ASN A 82 4.82 14.91 18.20
CA ASN A 82 4.41 16.30 18.34
C ASN A 82 2.90 16.48 18.53
N THR A 83 2.11 15.40 18.44
CA THR A 83 0.67 15.48 18.71
C THR A 83 0.42 15.79 20.20
N PRO A 84 -0.44 16.79 20.52
CA PRO A 84 -0.84 17.05 21.90
C PRO A 84 -1.46 15.81 22.58
N GLY A 85 -0.90 15.43 23.72
CA GLY A 85 -1.34 14.25 24.47
C GLY A 85 -0.57 12.96 24.16
N ALA A 86 0.40 13.00 23.24
CA ALA A 86 1.22 11.84 22.93
C ALA A 86 2.09 11.42 24.13
N ASP A 87 2.15 10.12 24.39
CA ASP A 87 3.06 9.53 25.37
C ASP A 87 4.45 9.39 24.74
N LYS A 88 5.24 10.46 24.85
CA LYS A 88 6.56 10.54 24.19
C LYS A 88 7.54 9.49 24.70
N GLU A 89 7.52 9.19 25.99
CA GLU A 89 8.43 8.19 26.60
C GLU A 89 8.11 6.80 26.06
N ALA A 90 6.82 6.43 26.00
CA ALA A 90 6.40 5.17 25.42
C ALA A 90 6.71 5.08 23.91
N LEU A 91 6.51 6.17 23.16
CA LEU A 91 6.81 6.23 21.74
C LEU A 91 8.31 6.04 21.46
N GLU A 92 9.18 6.76 22.18
CA GLU A 92 10.63 6.64 22.05
C GLU A 92 11.13 5.22 22.39
N ALA A 93 10.62 4.63 23.48
CA ALA A 93 10.94 3.26 23.85
C ALA A 93 10.50 2.27 22.77
N SER A 94 9.25 2.37 22.30
CA SER A 94 8.73 1.49 21.25
C SER A 94 9.47 1.63 19.91
N GLN A 95 9.98 2.84 19.61
CA GLN A 95 10.76 3.06 18.39
C GLN A 95 12.11 2.35 18.48
N ILE A 96 12.79 2.40 19.63
CA ILE A 96 14.04 1.66 19.86
C ILE A 96 13.81 0.15 19.72
N ASP A 97 12.74 -0.36 20.34
CA ASP A 97 12.39 -1.78 20.28
C ASP A 97 12.04 -2.21 18.84
N TRP A 98 11.30 -1.38 18.10
CA TRP A 98 11.00 -1.64 16.69
C TRP A 98 12.28 -1.69 15.83
N HIS A 99 13.19 -0.72 15.98
CA HIS A 99 14.47 -0.73 15.27
C HIS A 99 15.24 -2.03 15.55
N SER A 100 15.28 -2.48 16.81
CA SER A 100 15.95 -3.73 17.18
C SER A 100 15.29 -4.97 16.54
N GLN A 101 13.96 -5.06 16.58
CA GLN A 101 13.22 -6.19 15.99
C GLN A 101 13.37 -6.24 14.46
N ARG A 102 13.40 -5.08 13.80
CA ARG A 102 13.62 -4.98 12.35
C ARG A 102 14.92 -5.68 11.94
N GLU A 103 16.00 -5.53 12.71
CA GLU A 103 17.31 -6.17 12.44
C GLU A 103 17.24 -7.70 12.39
N GLU A 104 16.26 -8.31 13.04
CA GLU A 104 16.07 -9.77 13.02
C GLU A 104 15.69 -10.29 11.63
N CYS A 105 15.12 -9.46 10.75
CA CYS A 105 14.77 -9.82 9.36
C CYS A 105 15.97 -10.33 8.55
N THR A 106 17.20 -10.01 8.94
CA THR A 106 18.43 -10.56 8.32
C THR A 106 18.51 -12.08 8.39
N GLN A 107 17.77 -12.71 9.31
CA GLN A 107 17.75 -14.16 9.52
C GLN A 107 16.64 -14.87 8.74
N GLU A 108 15.74 -14.11 8.10
CA GLU A 108 14.60 -14.66 7.37
C GLU A 108 15.00 -15.21 5.99
N ALA A 109 14.16 -16.10 5.46
CA ALA A 109 14.35 -16.63 4.11
C ALA A 109 14.20 -15.54 3.03
N ASP A 110 13.36 -14.53 3.29
CA ASP A 110 13.23 -13.31 2.50
C ASP A 110 13.45 -12.06 3.38
N PRO A 111 14.72 -11.63 3.56
CA PRO A 111 15.02 -10.47 4.38
C PRO A 111 14.35 -9.18 3.89
N LYS A 112 14.27 -8.97 2.57
CA LYS A 112 13.67 -7.74 2.03
C LYS A 112 12.17 -7.71 2.31
N GLY A 113 11.46 -8.81 2.04
CA GLY A 113 10.03 -8.92 2.34
C GLY A 113 9.74 -8.70 3.83
N CYS A 114 10.53 -9.31 4.71
CA CYS A 114 10.42 -9.10 6.15
C CYS A 114 10.61 -7.61 6.54
N VAL A 115 11.65 -6.96 6.04
CA VAL A 115 11.92 -5.54 6.33
C VAL A 115 10.76 -4.67 5.85
N GLN A 116 10.25 -4.90 4.63
CA GLN A 116 9.11 -4.16 4.10
C GLN A 116 7.88 -4.31 5.02
N GLN A 117 7.56 -5.52 5.45
CA GLN A 117 6.45 -5.78 6.36
C GLN A 117 6.66 -5.11 7.72
N ALA A 118 7.90 -5.09 8.24
CA ALA A 118 8.24 -4.39 9.48
C ALA A 118 8.01 -2.87 9.39
N TYR A 119 8.36 -2.24 8.27
CA TYR A 119 8.05 -0.82 8.03
C TYR A 119 6.54 -0.56 7.95
N LEU A 120 5.82 -1.34 7.13
CA LEU A 120 4.38 -1.17 6.96
C LEU A 120 3.61 -1.39 8.27
N THR A 121 4.02 -2.37 9.07
CA THR A 121 3.43 -2.63 10.39
C THR A 121 3.66 -1.42 11.31
N ARG A 122 4.86 -0.85 11.30
CA ARG A 122 5.19 0.29 12.15
C ARG A 122 4.43 1.56 11.80
N LEU A 123 4.19 1.82 10.51
CA LEU A 123 3.32 2.93 10.09
C LEU A 123 1.90 2.79 10.70
N VAL A 124 1.35 1.56 10.68
CA VAL A 124 0.05 1.29 11.31
C VAL A 124 0.11 1.47 12.83
N GLU A 125 1.15 0.97 13.49
CA GLU A 125 1.33 1.17 14.94
C GLU A 125 1.43 2.64 15.33
N LEU A 126 2.17 3.44 14.56
CA LEU A 126 2.30 4.89 14.79
C LEU A 126 0.96 5.58 14.60
N HIS A 127 0.21 5.24 13.55
CA HIS A 127 -1.15 5.74 13.32
C HIS A 127 -2.08 5.42 14.50
N ILE A 128 -2.02 4.20 15.03
CA ILE A 128 -2.83 3.79 16.20
C ILE A 128 -2.40 4.52 17.47
N ALA A 129 -1.10 4.76 17.64
CA ALA A 129 -0.55 5.42 18.82
C ALA A 129 -0.79 6.94 18.83
N ASP A 130 -1.12 7.54 17.68
CA ASP A 130 -1.45 8.96 17.58
C ASP A 130 -2.73 9.30 18.36
N PRO A 131 -2.69 10.18 19.37
CA PRO A 131 -3.88 10.65 20.07
C PRO A 131 -4.90 11.35 19.16
N ALA A 132 -4.50 11.81 17.97
CA ALA A 132 -5.41 12.38 16.99
C ALA A 132 -6.22 11.32 16.22
N THR A 133 -5.78 10.05 16.24
CA THR A 133 -6.47 8.95 15.56
C THR A 133 -7.72 8.55 16.32
N ALA A 134 -8.85 8.59 15.61
CA ALA A 134 -10.11 8.14 16.18
C ALA A 134 -10.10 6.61 16.33
N ALA A 135 -10.30 6.12 17.55
CA ALA A 135 -10.47 4.70 17.78
C ALA A 135 -11.67 4.18 16.97
N PRO A 136 -11.47 3.21 16.05
CA PRO A 136 -12.56 2.68 15.24
C PRO A 136 -13.53 1.86 16.10
N THR A 137 -14.75 1.70 15.59
CA THR A 137 -15.69 0.75 16.20
C THR A 137 -15.17 -0.67 15.98
N GLU A 138 -15.16 -1.46 17.04
CA GLU A 138 -14.76 -2.86 16.99
C GLU A 138 -15.89 -3.70 16.40
N ALA A 139 -15.60 -4.36 15.28
CA ALA A 139 -16.43 -5.43 14.72
C ALA A 139 -16.18 -6.73 15.50
N ARG A 140 -17.23 -7.53 15.66
CA ARG A 140 -17.20 -8.81 16.37
C ARG A 140 -17.76 -9.91 15.49
N TYR A 141 -17.12 -11.07 15.55
CA TYR A 141 -17.50 -12.24 14.79
C TYR A 141 -17.58 -13.45 15.73
N ASN A 142 -18.72 -14.14 15.69
CA ASN A 142 -18.92 -15.40 16.39
C ASN A 142 -18.29 -16.52 15.57
N CYS A 143 -17.32 -17.22 16.14
CA CYS A 143 -16.62 -18.31 15.50
C CYS A 143 -17.04 -19.67 16.11
N PRO A 144 -16.64 -20.81 15.51
CA PRO A 144 -16.93 -22.13 16.06
C PRO A 144 -16.45 -22.29 17.51
N ASP A 145 -17.02 -23.29 18.21
CA ASP A 145 -16.64 -23.65 19.58
C ASP A 145 -16.78 -22.51 20.64
N GLY A 146 -17.50 -21.43 20.28
CA GLY A 146 -17.72 -20.29 21.15
C GLY A 146 -16.57 -19.28 21.16
N GLU A 147 -15.65 -19.39 20.20
CA GLU A 147 -14.55 -18.45 20.00
C GLU A 147 -15.05 -17.12 19.42
N GLU A 148 -14.28 -16.07 19.66
CA GLU A 148 -14.57 -14.72 19.17
C GLU A 148 -13.36 -14.20 18.38
N LEU A 149 -13.63 -13.66 17.20
CA LEU A 149 -12.71 -12.82 16.46
C LEU A 149 -13.20 -11.38 16.55
N THR A 150 -12.33 -10.44 16.89
CA THR A 150 -12.64 -9.01 16.80
C THR A 150 -11.76 -8.32 15.75
N ALA A 151 -12.27 -7.24 15.17
CA ALA A 151 -11.53 -6.45 14.19
C ALA A 151 -11.75 -4.95 14.38
N ARG A 152 -10.66 -4.18 14.33
CA ARG A 152 -10.65 -2.71 14.34
C ARG A 152 -10.06 -2.23 13.02
N TYR A 153 -10.85 -1.56 12.20
CA TYR A 153 -10.44 -1.13 10.85
C TYR A 153 -9.96 0.32 10.83
N TYR A 154 -8.69 0.52 10.49
CA TYR A 154 -8.05 1.82 10.33
C TYR A 154 -7.94 2.14 8.82
N ASN A 155 -8.97 2.82 8.31
CA ASN A 155 -9.12 3.12 6.88
C ASN A 155 -8.53 4.48 6.47
N ASP A 156 -8.13 5.30 7.44
CA ASP A 156 -7.56 6.63 7.26
C ASP A 156 -6.03 6.66 7.36
N GLY A 157 -5.40 5.52 7.68
CA GLY A 157 -3.94 5.33 7.63
C GLY A 157 -3.45 4.87 6.27
N ASP A 158 -2.14 5.01 6.04
CA ASP A 158 -1.42 4.46 4.89
C ASP A 158 -0.20 3.65 5.37
N PRO A 159 -0.28 2.30 5.36
CA PRO A 159 -1.29 1.50 4.68
C PRO A 159 -2.61 1.42 5.45
N GLN A 160 -3.72 1.22 4.72
CA GLN A 160 -4.97 0.82 5.33
C GLN A 160 -4.84 -0.58 5.92
N ALA A 161 -5.30 -0.74 7.17
CA ALA A 161 -5.10 -1.96 7.92
C ALA A 161 -6.29 -2.30 8.82
N GLY A 162 -6.40 -3.58 9.15
CA GLY A 162 -7.25 -4.08 10.22
C GLY A 162 -6.39 -4.66 11.33
N VAL A 163 -6.75 -4.35 12.56
CA VAL A 163 -6.20 -4.97 13.77
C VAL A 163 -7.17 -6.05 14.23
N PHE A 164 -6.75 -7.30 14.15
CA PHE A 164 -7.56 -8.48 14.46
C PHE A 164 -7.12 -9.10 15.77
N THR A 165 -8.06 -9.47 16.64
CA THR A 165 -7.76 -10.19 17.87
C THR A 165 -8.35 -11.59 17.81
N TRP A 166 -7.48 -12.60 17.88
CA TRP A 166 -7.82 -14.02 17.81
C TRP A 166 -7.14 -14.78 18.96
N GLU A 167 -7.90 -15.49 19.79
CA GLU A 167 -7.40 -16.20 20.98
C GLU A 167 -6.53 -15.34 21.91
N GLY A 168 -6.83 -14.04 21.99
CA GLY A 168 -6.07 -13.06 22.77
C GLY A 168 -4.78 -12.54 22.10
N ASN A 169 -4.45 -13.01 20.90
CA ASN A 169 -3.34 -12.49 20.09
C ASN A 169 -3.85 -11.42 19.14
N GLU A 170 -3.12 -10.31 19.05
CA GLU A 170 -3.41 -9.25 18.10
C GLU A 170 -2.52 -9.38 16.86
N VAL A 171 -3.11 -9.18 15.68
CA VAL A 171 -2.39 -9.17 14.40
C VAL A 171 -2.87 -8.03 13.52
N ILE A 172 -1.92 -7.28 12.96
CA ILE A 172 -2.17 -6.27 11.94
C ILE A 172 -2.15 -6.96 10.58
N LEU A 173 -3.25 -6.83 9.83
CA LEU A 173 -3.39 -7.27 8.45
C LEU A 173 -3.63 -6.07 7.53
N PHE A 174 -3.05 -6.08 6.34
CA PHE A 174 -3.17 -4.99 5.38
C PHE A 174 -4.32 -5.25 4.41
N ILE A 175 -4.99 -4.20 3.94
CA ILE A 175 -6.06 -4.34 2.95
C ILE A 175 -5.50 -4.99 1.66
N GLU A 176 -6.23 -5.96 1.11
CA GLU A 176 -5.92 -6.62 -0.15
C GLU A 176 -6.99 -6.33 -1.20
N MET A 177 -6.59 -6.30 -2.47
CA MET A 177 -7.53 -6.16 -3.58
C MET A 177 -8.46 -7.38 -3.64
N SER A 178 -9.77 -7.13 -3.69
CA SER A 178 -10.82 -8.15 -3.69
C SER A 178 -11.89 -7.84 -4.74
N GLY A 179 -12.46 -8.89 -5.35
CA GLY A 179 -13.59 -8.74 -6.29
C GLY A 179 -14.93 -8.52 -5.59
N SER A 180 -15.03 -8.83 -4.29
CA SER A 180 -16.22 -8.66 -3.47
C SER A 180 -15.89 -8.88 -2.00
N GLY A 181 -16.43 -8.03 -1.13
CA GLY A 181 -16.14 -8.08 0.31
C GLY A 181 -14.80 -7.44 0.66
N ALA A 182 -14.47 -7.45 1.95
CA ALA A 182 -13.25 -6.86 2.47
C ALA A 182 -12.23 -7.96 2.79
N ARG A 183 -11.07 -7.91 2.13
CA ARG A 183 -10.00 -8.88 2.31
C ARG A 183 -8.79 -8.19 2.93
N TYR A 184 -8.22 -8.80 3.95
CA TYR A 184 -7.00 -8.33 4.59
C TYR A 184 -6.04 -9.51 4.72
N GLY A 185 -4.74 -9.25 4.63
CA GLY A 185 -3.75 -10.31 4.72
C GLY A 185 -2.33 -9.83 4.94
N ARG A 186 -1.50 -10.80 5.30
CA ARG A 186 -0.03 -10.78 5.31
C ARG A 186 0.46 -12.22 5.25
N ASP A 187 1.78 -12.43 5.22
CA ASP A 187 2.36 -13.76 5.21
C ASP A 187 1.81 -14.63 6.36
N GLY A 188 1.13 -15.72 5.98
CA GLY A 188 0.59 -16.71 6.92
C GLY A 188 -0.74 -16.36 7.57
N VAL A 189 -1.28 -15.15 7.41
CA VAL A 189 -2.58 -14.79 8.04
C VAL A 189 -3.47 -14.06 7.05
N SER A 190 -4.73 -14.49 6.93
CA SER A 190 -5.70 -13.81 6.06
C SER A 190 -7.08 -13.72 6.69
N PHE A 191 -7.78 -12.66 6.34
CA PHE A 191 -9.17 -12.42 6.69
C PHE A 191 -9.95 -12.05 5.42
N TRP A 192 -11.13 -12.61 5.24
CA TRP A 192 -12.03 -12.20 4.17
C TRP A 192 -13.48 -12.22 4.64
N GLU A 193 -14.09 -11.04 4.73
CA GLU A 193 -15.52 -10.88 4.97
C GLU A 193 -16.28 -10.71 3.67
N HIS A 194 -17.38 -11.46 3.54
CA HIS A 194 -18.35 -11.29 2.47
C HIS A 194 -19.76 -11.71 2.91
N GLN A 195 -20.70 -10.75 2.89
CA GLN A 195 -22.13 -10.97 3.18
C GLN A 195 -22.43 -11.46 4.61
N GLY A 196 -21.67 -11.01 5.59
CA GLY A 196 -21.87 -11.34 7.00
C GLY A 196 -21.15 -12.62 7.46
N GLU A 197 -20.47 -13.31 6.55
CA GLU A 197 -19.56 -14.42 6.83
C GLU A 197 -18.11 -13.93 6.69
N ALA A 198 -17.26 -14.30 7.64
CA ALA A 198 -15.84 -14.00 7.64
C ALA A 198 -15.00 -15.28 7.71
N THR A 199 -14.17 -15.52 6.70
CA THR A 199 -13.13 -16.55 6.78
C THR A 199 -11.86 -15.95 7.37
N PHE A 200 -11.34 -16.55 8.43
CA PHE A 200 -10.06 -16.19 9.04
C PHE A 200 -9.13 -17.40 8.97
N ASP A 201 -7.96 -17.24 8.35
CA ASP A 201 -6.89 -18.25 8.31
C ASP A 201 -5.72 -17.72 9.12
N TYR A 202 -5.33 -18.45 10.16
CA TYR A 202 -4.22 -18.13 11.02
C TYR A 202 -3.16 -19.23 10.93
N TYR A 203 -2.15 -19.01 10.11
CA TYR A 203 -1.06 -19.95 9.82
C TYR A 203 -1.54 -21.34 9.35
N GLY A 204 -2.61 -21.37 8.54
CA GLY A 204 -3.22 -22.58 8.02
C GLY A 204 -4.34 -23.18 8.87
N ASP A 205 -4.57 -22.65 10.08
CA ASP A 205 -5.75 -22.96 10.88
C ASP A 205 -6.88 -22.00 10.46
N SER A 206 -7.85 -22.52 9.69
CA SER A 206 -8.93 -21.73 9.11
C SER A 206 -10.26 -21.93 9.80
N VAL A 207 -10.91 -20.82 10.14
CA VAL A 207 -12.24 -20.75 10.75
C VAL A 207 -13.18 -19.90 9.90
N VAL A 208 -14.46 -20.24 9.94
CA VAL A 208 -15.54 -19.43 9.36
C VAL A 208 -16.38 -18.90 10.49
N CYS A 209 -16.46 -17.58 10.58
CA CYS A 209 -17.18 -16.84 11.59
C CYS A 209 -18.33 -16.04 10.97
N GLU A 210 -19.30 -15.65 11.78
CA GLU A 210 -20.42 -14.79 11.36
C GLU A 210 -20.40 -13.49 12.15
N VAL A 211 -20.80 -12.38 11.52
CA VAL A 211 -20.95 -11.10 12.23
C VAL A 211 -21.91 -11.27 13.42
N ALA A 212 -21.48 -10.79 14.59
CA ALA A 212 -22.22 -10.93 15.85
C ALA A 212 -23.46 -10.05 15.96
#